data_AF-A0A970PRK5-F1
#
_entry.id   AF-A0A970PRK5-F1
#
_cell.length_a   1.000
_cell.length_b   1.000
_cell.length_c   1.000
_cell.angle_alpha   90.00
_cell.angle_beta   90.00
_cell.angle_gamma   90.00
#
_symmetry.space_group_name_H-M   'P 1'
#
loop_
_entity.id
_entity.type
_entity.pdbx_description
1 polymer ?
#
loop_
_entity_poly.entity_id
_entity_poly.type
_entity_poly.pdbx_seq_one_letter_code
_entity_poly.pdbx_strand_id
1 'polypeptide(L)'
;CLICQDLEVHSSRQAETLLYLWQKDPDFKAKFAASRWVCLPDAARLAKMASKLPVRERKEFLACLRRGMAENLARLEEELDWFTRKFDYHNLDAPWGESKDALERTANKLGGWCLGNEPLDGNTF
;
A
#
# COMPACT_ATOMS: atom_id res chain seq x y z
N CYS A 1 12.99 15.29 15.31
CA CYS A 1 13.92 15.01 16.45
C CYS A 1 14.88 13.89 16.05
N LEU A 2 15.83 13.52 16.91
CA LEU A 2 16.79 12.42 16.64
C LEU A 2 16.06 11.11 16.28
N ILE A 3 14.99 10.78 16.99
CA ILE A 3 14.18 9.57 16.73
C ILE A 3 13.53 9.62 15.33
N CYS A 4 12.91 10.75 14.95
CA CYS A 4 12.32 10.86 13.60
C CYS A 4 13.37 10.77 12.49
N GLN A 5 14.58 11.30 12.71
CA GLN A 5 15.67 11.19 11.74
C GLN A 5 16.13 9.74 11.59
N ASP A 6 16.28 9.03 12.71
CA ASP A 6 16.66 7.62 12.70
C ASP A 6 15.61 6.75 12.00
N LEU A 7 14.32 6.96 12.32
CA LEU A 7 13.21 6.26 11.66
C LEU A 7 13.20 6.50 10.16
N GLU A 8 13.42 7.75 9.73
CA GLU A 8 13.48 8.11 8.31
C GLU A 8 14.67 7.46 7.59
N VAL A 9 15.82 7.36 8.26
CA VAL A 9 17.00 6.64 7.76
C VAL A 9 16.69 5.16 7.59
N HIS A 10 16.06 4.54 8.59
CA HIS A 10 15.67 3.12 8.54
C HIS A 10 14.67 2.85 7.42
N SER A 11 13.59 3.64 7.33
CA SER A 11 12.59 3.53 6.27
C SER A 11 13.21 3.72 4.87
N SER A 12 14.12 4.69 4.72
CA SER A 12 14.83 4.91 3.46
C SER A 12 15.69 3.72 3.06
N ARG A 13 16.44 3.11 4.00
CA ARG A 13 17.24 1.91 3.73
C ARG A 13 16.37 0.73 3.29
N GLN A 14 15.20 0.54 3.92
CA GLN A 14 14.26 -0.50 3.50
C GLN A 14 13.75 -0.27 2.08
N ALA A 15 13.43 0.97 1.72
CA ALA A 15 13.05 1.34 0.36
C ALA A 15 14.17 1.09 -0.66
N GLU A 16 15.44 1.31 -0.30
CA GLU A 16 16.59 0.94 -1.16
C GLU A 16 16.68 -0.57 -1.37
N THR A 17 16.52 -1.36 -0.32
CA THR A 17 16.51 -2.83 -0.42
C THR A 17 15.39 -3.32 -1.31
N LEU A 18 14.20 -2.72 -1.21
CA LEU A 18 13.07 -3.04 -2.09
C LEU A 18 13.41 -2.78 -3.56
N LEU A 19 13.99 -1.61 -3.86
CA LEU A 19 14.42 -1.27 -5.22
C LEU A 19 15.54 -2.21 -5.70
N TYR A 20 16.48 -2.59 -4.83
CA TYR A 20 17.52 -3.56 -5.16
C TYR A 20 16.93 -4.93 -5.52
N LEU A 21 15.98 -5.43 -4.72
CA LEU A 21 15.26 -6.68 -5.00
C LEU A 21 14.47 -6.59 -6.31
N TRP A 22 13.84 -5.45 -6.57
CA TRP A 22 13.19 -5.21 -7.85
C TRP A 22 14.16 -5.37 -9.04
N GLN A 23 15.41 -4.90 -8.93
CA GLN A 23 16.38 -5.07 -10.03
C GLN A 23 16.86 -6.52 -10.20
N LYS A 24 17.06 -7.23 -9.08
CA LYS A 24 17.82 -8.49 -9.06
C LYS A 24 16.97 -9.75 -9.05
N ASP A 25 15.74 -9.66 -8.57
CA ASP A 25 14.88 -10.81 -8.34
C ASP A 25 13.57 -10.70 -9.14
N PRO A 26 13.42 -11.48 -10.23
CA PRO A 26 12.19 -11.49 -11.02
C PRO A 26 10.99 -12.07 -10.26
N ASP A 27 11.21 -13.01 -9.33
CA ASP A 27 10.13 -13.58 -8.51
C ASP A 27 9.61 -12.52 -7.53
N PHE A 28 10.53 -11.71 -6.98
CA PHE A 28 10.15 -10.54 -6.20
C PHE A 28 9.32 -9.55 -7.01
N LYS A 29 9.70 -9.24 -8.27
CA LYS A 29 8.89 -8.37 -9.13
C LYS A 29 7.46 -8.88 -9.30
N ALA A 30 7.30 -10.18 -9.56
CA ALA A 30 5.99 -10.80 -9.74
C ALA A 30 5.15 -10.73 -8.45
N LYS A 31 5.76 -11.07 -7.31
CA LYS A 31 5.11 -10.99 -5.99
C LYS A 31 4.74 -9.55 -5.62
N PHE A 32 5.61 -8.59 -5.89
CA PHE A 32 5.36 -7.18 -5.62
C PHE A 32 4.19 -6.66 -6.47
N ALA A 33 4.17 -7.00 -7.77
CA ALA A 33 3.07 -6.63 -8.66
C ALA A 33 1.72 -7.26 -8.25
N ALA A 34 1.73 -8.47 -7.68
CA ALA A 34 0.54 -9.16 -7.19
C ALA A 34 0.15 -8.79 -5.73
N SER A 35 0.96 -7.98 -5.04
CA SER A 35 0.74 -7.65 -3.63
C SER A 35 -0.42 -6.67 -3.42
N ARG A 36 -0.84 -6.49 -2.16
CA ARG A 36 -1.86 -5.49 -1.77
C ARG A 36 -1.34 -4.03 -1.75
N TRP A 37 -0.09 -3.81 -2.17
CA TRP A 37 0.56 -2.52 -2.39
C TRP A 37 0.80 -1.66 -1.14
N VAL A 38 1.92 -0.93 -1.15
CA VAL A 38 2.35 -0.03 -0.06
C VAL A 38 1.37 1.11 0.21
N CYS A 39 1.46 1.73 1.39
CA CYS A 39 0.72 2.95 1.70
C CYS A 39 1.17 4.12 0.81
N LEU A 40 0.35 5.16 0.72
CA LEU A 40 0.58 6.34 -0.11
C LEU A 40 1.90 7.07 0.22
N PRO A 41 2.28 7.27 1.50
CA PRO A 41 3.57 7.86 1.85
C PRO A 41 4.76 7.05 1.29
N ASP A 42 4.73 5.73 1.43
CA ASP A 42 5.80 4.85 0.95
C ASP A 42 5.79 4.71 -0.57
N ALA A 43 4.62 4.77 -1.22
CA ALA A 43 4.56 4.89 -2.66
C ALA A 43 5.25 6.17 -3.16
N ALA A 44 5.01 7.30 -2.49
CA ALA A 44 5.67 8.56 -2.83
C ALA A 44 7.19 8.49 -2.60
N ARG A 45 7.63 7.86 -1.51
CA ARG A 45 9.04 7.59 -1.22
C ARG A 45 9.68 6.74 -2.32
N LEU A 46 9.07 5.60 -2.65
CA LEU A 46 9.55 4.69 -3.68
C LEU A 46 9.60 5.39 -5.06
N ALA A 47 8.59 6.19 -5.39
CA ALA A 47 8.58 6.95 -6.65
C ALA A 47 9.75 7.95 -6.73
N LYS A 48 10.07 8.66 -5.64
CA LYS A 48 11.23 9.56 -5.56
C LYS A 48 12.55 8.79 -5.69
N MET A 49 12.66 7.67 -4.98
CA MET A 49 13.87 6.84 -4.95
C MET A 49 14.08 6.03 -6.23
N ALA A 50 13.03 5.83 -7.03
CA ALA A 50 13.12 5.17 -8.33
C ALA A 50 14.09 5.88 -9.29
N SER A 51 14.44 7.15 -9.04
CA SER A 51 15.54 7.86 -9.73
C SER A 51 16.88 7.11 -9.68
N LYS A 52 17.13 6.29 -8.65
CA LYS A 52 18.31 5.44 -8.50
C LYS A 52 18.31 4.22 -9.44
N LEU A 53 17.17 3.88 -10.04
CA LEU A 53 17.07 2.80 -11.01
C LEU A 53 17.54 3.25 -12.42
N PRO A 54 18.08 2.33 -13.24
CA PRO A 54 18.30 2.56 -14.67
C PRO A 54 17.02 3.00 -15.38
N VAL A 55 17.14 3.79 -16.45
CA VAL A 55 15.99 4.42 -17.13
C VAL A 55 14.89 3.42 -17.53
N ARG A 56 15.28 2.25 -18.04
CA ARG A 56 14.33 1.19 -18.45
C ARG A 56 13.55 0.65 -17.24
N GLU A 57 14.27 0.23 -16.21
CA GLU A 57 13.68 -0.35 -15.00
C GLU A 57 12.88 0.68 -14.20
N ARG A 58 13.31 1.94 -14.19
CA ARG A 58 12.56 3.05 -13.58
C ARG A 58 11.19 3.21 -14.22
N LYS A 59 11.11 3.19 -15.56
CA LYS A 59 9.82 3.29 -16.26
C LYS A 59 8.91 2.12 -15.93
N GLU A 60 9.44 0.90 -15.93
CA GLU A 60 8.71 -0.31 -15.57
C GLU A 60 8.20 -0.25 -14.12
N PHE A 61 9.07 0.12 -13.18
CA PHE A 61 8.74 0.23 -11.76
C PHE A 61 7.67 1.29 -11.51
N LEU A 62 7.82 2.50 -12.06
CA LEU A 62 6.85 3.58 -11.89
C LEU A 62 5.50 3.24 -12.53
N ALA A 63 5.49 2.55 -13.67
CA ALA A 63 4.25 2.07 -14.28
C ALA A 63 3.57 1.03 -13.40
N CYS A 64 4.35 0.08 -12.85
CA CYS A 64 3.86 -0.92 -11.91
C CYS A 64 3.26 -0.27 -10.65
N LEU A 65 4.01 0.65 -10.03
CA LEU A 65 3.60 1.39 -8.84
C LEU A 65 2.32 2.22 -9.06
N ARG A 66 2.25 2.92 -10.19
CA ARG A 66 1.06 3.74 -10.54
C ARG A 66 -0.17 2.87 -10.74
N ARG A 67 -0.05 1.78 -11.49
CA ARG A 67 -1.15 0.85 -11.74
C ARG A 67 -1.65 0.24 -10.43
N GLY A 68 -0.74 -0.29 -9.63
CA GLY A 68 -1.07 -0.89 -8.34
C GLY A 68 -1.75 0.08 -7.37
N MET A 69 -1.28 1.33 -7.33
CA MET A 69 -1.93 2.37 -6.51
C MET A 69 -3.32 2.69 -7.03
N ALA A 70 -3.50 2.87 -8.35
CA ALA A 70 -4.80 3.20 -8.93
C ALA A 70 -5.82 2.07 -8.70
N GLU A 71 -5.46 0.82 -8.94
CA GLU A 71 -6.32 -0.35 -8.69
C GLU A 71 -6.71 -0.47 -7.21
N ASN A 72 -5.76 -0.24 -6.30
CA ASN A 72 -6.03 -0.32 -4.86
C ASN A 72 -6.96 0.81 -4.37
N LEU A 73 -6.74 2.03 -4.84
CA LEU A 73 -7.59 3.17 -4.47
C LEU A 73 -9.00 3.04 -5.03
N ALA A 74 -9.15 2.58 -6.28
CA ALA A 74 -10.46 2.32 -6.88
C ALA A 74 -11.25 1.26 -6.08
N ARG A 75 -10.58 0.17 -5.66
CA ARG A 75 -11.22 -0.84 -4.81
C ARG A 75 -11.63 -0.26 -3.45
N LEU A 76 -10.77 0.51 -2.79
CA LEU A 76 -11.10 1.13 -1.50
C LEU A 76 -12.27 2.11 -1.62
N GLU A 77 -12.37 2.84 -2.73
CA GLU A 77 -13.49 3.73 -3.03
C GLU A 77 -14.81 2.95 -3.14
N GLU A 78 -14.84 1.85 -3.90
CA GLU A 78 -16.01 0.96 -3.99
C GLU A 78 -16.38 0.36 -2.64
N GLU A 79 -15.39 -0.07 -1.86
CA GLU A 79 -15.60 -0.64 -0.54
C GLU A 79 -16.17 0.39 0.44
N LEU A 80 -15.69 1.63 0.39
CA LEU A 80 -16.21 2.75 1.19
C LEU A 80 -17.63 3.14 0.79
N ASP A 81 -17.93 3.19 -0.50
CA ASP A 81 -19.30 3.43 -0.97
C ASP A 81 -20.26 2.36 -0.41
N TRP A 82 -19.88 1.08 -0.48
CA TRP A 82 -20.70 0.01 0.13
C TRP A 82 -20.78 0.13 1.66
N PHE A 83 -19.68 0.50 2.33
CA PHE A 83 -19.67 0.76 3.77
C PHE A 83 -20.68 1.86 4.14
N THR A 84 -20.74 2.96 3.39
CA THR A 84 -21.71 4.04 3.67
C THR A 84 -23.15 3.61 3.40
N ARG A 85 -23.40 2.86 2.31
CA ARG A 85 -24.72 2.33 1.97
C ARG A 85 -25.28 1.37 3.02
N LYS A 86 -24.43 0.74 3.82
CA LYS A 86 -24.86 -0.14 4.92
C LYS A 86 -25.58 0.56 6.06
N PHE A 87 -25.39 1.86 6.20
CA PHE A 87 -26.12 2.64 7.18
C PHE A 87 -27.51 3.08 6.67
N ASP A 88 -27.85 2.79 5.42
CA ASP A 88 -29.22 2.87 4.91
C ASP A 88 -30.02 1.62 5.36
N TYR A 89 -31.22 1.85 5.90
CA TYR A 89 -32.09 0.80 6.41
C TYR A 89 -32.45 -0.24 5.34
N HIS A 90 -32.46 0.13 4.06
CA HIS A 90 -32.73 -0.82 2.96
C HIS A 90 -31.65 -1.90 2.80
N ASN A 91 -30.41 -1.63 3.23
CA ASN A 91 -29.27 -2.50 3.00
C ASN A 91 -28.81 -3.26 4.26
N LEU A 92 -29.59 -3.20 5.34
CA LEU A 92 -29.28 -3.82 6.63
C LEU A 92 -29.01 -5.32 6.49
N ASP A 93 -29.85 -6.02 5.73
CA ASP A 93 -29.77 -7.49 5.58
C ASP A 93 -28.81 -7.94 4.47
N ALA A 94 -28.30 -7.01 3.66
CA ALA A 94 -27.34 -7.39 2.63
C ALA A 94 -26.00 -7.86 3.28
N PRO A 95 -25.16 -8.64 2.59
CA PRO A 95 -23.84 -9.00 3.10
C PRO A 95 -22.87 -7.80 3.08
N TRP A 96 -21.90 -7.77 3.99
CA TRP A 96 -20.85 -6.73 4.01
C TRP A 96 -19.77 -6.92 2.94
N GLY A 97 -19.55 -8.15 2.48
CA GLY A 97 -18.40 -8.46 1.62
C GLY A 97 -17.09 -8.10 2.32
N GLU A 98 -16.17 -7.47 1.59
CA GLU A 98 -14.91 -6.94 2.15
C GLU A 98 -15.06 -5.54 2.77
N SER A 99 -16.22 -4.90 2.72
CA SER A 99 -16.33 -3.46 3.06
C SER A 99 -16.35 -3.12 4.54
N LYS A 100 -16.46 -4.09 5.44
CA LYS A 100 -16.65 -3.83 6.88
C LYS A 100 -15.49 -3.05 7.51
N ASP A 101 -14.27 -3.31 7.05
CA ASP A 101 -13.02 -2.69 7.51
C ASP A 101 -12.48 -1.64 6.52
N ALA A 102 -13.26 -1.25 5.50
CA ALA A 102 -12.84 -0.36 4.43
C ALA A 102 -12.33 0.99 4.94
N LEU A 103 -12.95 1.52 6.00
CA LEU A 103 -12.56 2.78 6.63
C LEU A 103 -11.16 2.71 7.23
N GLU A 104 -10.88 1.68 8.04
CA GLU A 104 -9.58 1.47 8.67
C GLU A 104 -8.50 1.24 7.61
N ARG A 105 -8.79 0.39 6.61
CA ARG A 105 -7.87 0.13 5.50
C ARG A 105 -7.56 1.40 4.70
N THR A 106 -8.55 2.25 4.46
CA THR A 106 -8.35 3.52 3.74
C THR A 106 -7.49 4.49 4.55
N ALA A 107 -7.76 4.65 5.84
CA ALA A 107 -6.95 5.49 6.71
C ALA A 107 -5.48 5.03 6.71
N ASN A 108 -5.26 3.72 6.87
CA ASN A 108 -3.93 3.12 6.82
C ASN A 108 -3.26 3.28 5.44
N LYS A 109 -4.04 3.21 4.35
CA LYS A 109 -3.53 3.42 2.99
C LYS A 109 -3.06 4.86 2.79
N LEU A 110 -3.79 5.85 3.28
CA LEU A 110 -3.47 7.27 3.09
C LEU A 110 -2.38 7.76 4.04
N GLY A 111 -2.39 7.33 5.30
CA GLY A 111 -1.51 7.85 6.35
C GLY A 111 -0.33 6.95 6.71
N GLY A 112 -0.29 5.71 6.22
CA GLY A 112 0.52 4.66 6.83
C GLY A 112 -0.22 4.02 8.00
N TRP A 113 0.35 2.97 8.60
CA TRP A 113 -0.31 2.19 9.64
C TRP A 113 -0.66 3.04 10.88
N CYS A 114 -1.95 3.19 11.19
CA CYS A 114 -2.43 3.98 12.32
C CYS A 114 -3.68 3.42 13.03
N LEU A 115 -4.43 2.51 12.38
CA LEU A 115 -5.63 1.86 12.92
C LEU A 115 -5.52 0.33 12.84
N GLY A 116 -6.12 -0.37 13.80
CA GLY A 116 -6.15 -1.84 13.84
C GLY A 116 -4.94 -2.48 14.53
N ASN A 117 -4.89 -3.81 14.49
CA ASN A 117 -3.85 -4.61 15.15
C ASN A 117 -2.52 -4.55 14.41
N GLU A 118 -1.42 -4.37 15.14
CA GLU A 118 -0.08 -4.28 14.56
C GLU A 118 0.22 -5.46 13.62
N PRO A 119 0.66 -5.19 12.36
CA PRO A 119 0.85 -6.24 11.36
C PRO A 119 1.98 -7.22 11.70
N LEU A 120 2.81 -6.91 12.70
CA LEU A 120 3.92 -7.75 13.15
C LEU A 120 3.57 -8.68 14.33
N ASP A 121 2.37 -8.58 14.90
CA ASP A 121 1.94 -9.39 16.05
C ASP A 121 1.53 -10.84 15.67
N GLY A 122 1.95 -11.32 14.51
CA GLY A 122 1.92 -12.74 14.14
C GLY A 122 0.55 -13.33 13.82
N ASN A 123 -0.52 -12.53 13.77
CA ASN A 123 -1.90 -13.04 13.61
C ASN A 123 -2.53 -12.79 12.22
N THR A 124 -1.75 -12.37 11.23
CA THR A 124 -2.25 -12.14 9.86
C THR A 124 -1.22 -12.49 8.79
N PHE A 125 -1.21 -13.76 8.37
CA PHE A 125 -0.92 -14.24 7.01
C PHE A 125 -1.77 -15.48 6.73
#